data_AF-A0A6B3UL39-F1
#
_entry.id   AF-A0A6B3UL39-F1
#
_cell.length_a   1.000
_cell.length_b   1.000
_cell.length_c   1.000
_cell.angle_alpha   90.00
_cell.angle_beta   90.00
_cell.angle_gamma   90.00
#
_symmetry.space_group_name_H-M   'P 1'
#
loop_
_entity.id
_entity.type
_entity.pdbx_description
1 polymer ?
#
loop_
_entity_poly.entity_id
_entity_poly.type
_entity_poly.pdbx_seq_one_letter_code
_entity_poly.pdbx_strand_id
1 'polypeptide(L)'
;MRTFKLKSARRGLLAGAAAAVMAAVAGVPTPALAWKPKTHVYLAEEALRDATDDGKVTIYETDYRTGRIIGVLGTFEVDAKILAALRAAPAQFRAGVLGPDAYPDILTGQQIIHPDEADSLDGGAGGSNGWLAHLWDRGFVNSSSPQVQAFTVGYLTHAAGDVFAHTYVNYYAGGEFMLTPDPTNAVKHLILEGYIGKRTPQTISSTTTRVRSGGPLNGRKRDDLGLDPVVGKDEVKYQDVNKPVTQEDTSIAGVERFIYDELTYAKPGSVLEAKLLKGDGTSRSIPYIFSRLRNGLQQQVDTYDRERMARSGPERVAYAALNGPAAEYKRAWIKDIDEGLAAFPAVSHEVAKAIVYNESGGDMGRAKAALGQYVEDHLAKMAGVPDAVVSVAAVIDGILPKFIADALHELMKAPIDVLMKGATGKTADEWEGYLTHPETNFDKVLNAGGGGHDGEVEHRTDLASFNRDQLKIADSGFSNPSLKWKIEDLPPAFNTVQMTKLLMLSDAGRQQLDTALKAKGGSLGAAPGRNPNLMLGWVRSLDAGNQWQGLPGKRAGASPRPAFSAGDAIAFQKLFLIQLGAKDIPGAKAPEHGASPAPAPAPAPPPT
;
A
#
# COMPACT_ATOMS: atom_id res chain seq x y z
N MET A 1 45.15 -34.56 15.37
CA MET A 1 45.00 -33.52 16.40
C MET A 1 45.46 -32.18 15.83
N ARG A 2 44.54 -31.39 15.25
CA ARG A 2 44.78 -29.98 14.87
C ARG A 2 43.45 -29.24 14.94
N THR A 3 43.41 -28.27 15.83
CA THR A 3 42.31 -27.33 16.09
C THR A 3 42.22 -26.29 14.97
N PHE A 4 41.06 -26.17 14.33
CA PHE A 4 40.72 -25.00 13.51
C PHE A 4 39.80 -24.07 14.31
N LYS A 5 40.27 -22.83 14.49
CA LYS A 5 39.50 -21.70 15.02
C LYS A 5 38.54 -21.21 13.93
N LEU A 6 37.25 -21.12 14.22
CA LEU A 6 36.36 -20.12 13.60
C LEU A 6 35.99 -19.09 14.66
N LYS A 7 36.57 -17.89 14.53
CA LYS A 7 36.06 -16.65 15.11
C LYS A 7 35.79 -15.69 13.95
N SER A 8 34.75 -14.88 14.10
CA SER A 8 34.28 -13.77 13.25
C SER A 8 33.30 -14.10 12.12
N ALA A 9 32.01 -14.20 12.48
CA ALA A 9 30.87 -13.76 11.66
C ALA A 9 29.59 -13.96 12.50
N ARG A 10 29.32 -13.09 13.49
CA ARG A 10 28.07 -13.08 14.29
C ARG A 10 27.96 -11.86 15.21
N ARG A 11 28.28 -10.68 14.71
CA ARG A 11 28.06 -9.40 15.39
C ARG A 11 27.57 -8.39 14.36
N GLY A 12 26.27 -8.16 14.35
CA GLY A 12 25.61 -7.23 13.43
C GLY A 12 24.27 -7.78 12.99
N LEU A 13 23.31 -7.92 13.92
CA LEU A 13 21.90 -8.24 13.63
C LEU A 13 21.07 -8.33 14.92
N LEU A 14 21.17 -7.34 15.81
CA LEU A 14 20.33 -7.26 17.01
C LEU A 14 20.12 -5.80 17.41
N ALA A 15 19.20 -5.13 16.72
CA ALA A 15 18.55 -3.87 17.12
C ALA A 15 17.40 -3.62 16.13
N GLY A 16 16.16 -3.39 16.59
CA GLY A 16 15.20 -2.76 15.67
C GLY A 16 13.70 -2.91 15.90
N ALA A 17 13.20 -3.78 16.77
CA ALA A 17 11.75 -4.03 16.73
C ALA A 17 10.89 -2.93 17.37
N ALA A 18 11.55 -2.00 18.06
CA ALA A 18 10.87 -1.44 19.20
C ALA A 18 11.31 0.04 19.42
N ALA A 19 12.57 0.34 19.09
CA ALA A 19 12.96 1.67 18.64
C ALA A 19 11.97 2.20 17.59
N ALA A 20 11.37 1.29 16.81
CA ALA A 20 10.46 1.55 15.71
C ALA A 20 9.10 2.14 16.09
N VAL A 21 8.54 1.94 17.29
CA VAL A 21 7.12 2.32 17.56
C VAL A 21 6.97 3.77 18.05
N MET A 22 7.88 4.24 18.92
CA MET A 22 7.95 5.67 19.28
C MET A 22 8.72 6.47 18.21
N ALA A 23 9.72 5.87 17.54
CA ALA A 23 10.32 6.49 16.38
C ALA A 23 9.37 6.53 15.18
N ALA A 24 8.36 5.65 15.04
CA ALA A 24 7.38 5.70 13.95
C ALA A 24 6.60 7.03 13.88
N VAL A 25 6.65 7.85 14.92
CA VAL A 25 5.91 9.13 14.95
C VAL A 25 6.76 10.35 15.21
N ALA A 26 7.98 10.20 15.72
CA ALA A 26 8.91 11.31 15.81
C ALA A 26 10.17 11.14 14.96
N GLY A 27 10.23 10.20 14.02
CA GLY A 27 11.42 10.09 13.20
C GLY A 27 11.41 9.12 12.02
N VAL A 28 10.99 7.86 12.13
CA VAL A 28 11.25 6.84 11.09
C VAL A 28 10.77 7.36 9.74
N PRO A 29 11.67 7.53 8.75
CA PRO A 29 11.22 7.86 7.42
C PRO A 29 10.30 6.74 6.96
N THR A 30 9.05 7.13 6.73
CA THR A 30 8.11 6.34 5.95
C THR A 30 8.84 5.89 4.69
N PRO A 31 8.88 4.60 4.39
CA PRO A 31 9.31 4.16 3.09
C PRO A 31 8.50 4.86 1.99
N ALA A 32 9.07 4.96 0.80
CA ALA A 32 8.50 5.74 -0.29
C ALA A 32 7.14 5.19 -0.74
N LEU A 33 6.26 6.10 -1.14
CA LEU A 33 4.90 5.81 -1.58
C LEU A 33 4.90 6.14 -3.07
N ALA A 34 5.00 5.14 -3.97
CA ALA A 34 5.18 5.34 -5.43
C ALA A 34 4.32 6.49 -5.96
N TRP A 35 3.06 6.47 -5.54
CA TRP A 35 2.26 7.66 -5.43
C TRP A 35 2.06 8.02 -3.97
N LYS A 36 2.17 9.32 -3.66
CA LYS A 36 1.62 9.79 -2.39
C LYS A 36 0.14 9.38 -2.33
N PRO A 37 -0.38 8.96 -1.19
CA PRO A 37 -1.75 8.46 -1.02
C PRO A 37 -2.81 9.42 -1.55
N LYS A 38 -2.58 10.73 -1.45
CA LYS A 38 -3.42 11.74 -2.12
C LYS A 38 -3.51 11.53 -3.63
N THR A 39 -2.38 11.28 -4.30
CA THR A 39 -2.32 10.98 -5.73
C THR A 39 -3.00 9.64 -6.04
N HIS A 40 -2.78 8.59 -5.23
CA HIS A 40 -3.53 7.33 -5.36
C HIS A 40 -5.04 7.56 -5.29
N VAL A 41 -5.53 8.28 -4.27
CA VAL A 41 -6.96 8.57 -4.09
C VAL A 41 -7.50 9.45 -5.22
N TYR A 42 -6.74 10.44 -5.70
CA TYR A 42 -7.13 11.24 -6.86
C TYR A 42 -7.36 10.38 -8.11
N LEU A 43 -6.39 9.55 -8.49
CA LEU A 43 -6.47 8.69 -9.67
C LEU A 43 -7.55 7.62 -9.52
N ALA A 44 -7.71 7.08 -8.31
CA ALA A 44 -8.77 6.11 -8.01
C ALA A 44 -10.17 6.73 -8.09
N GLU A 45 -10.35 7.98 -7.66
CA GLU A 45 -11.62 8.70 -7.78
C GLU A 45 -12.02 8.97 -9.22
N GLU A 46 -11.06 9.23 -10.12
CA GLU A 46 -11.35 9.39 -11.55
C GLU A 46 -11.84 8.07 -12.17
N ALA A 47 -11.24 6.94 -11.80
CA ALA A 47 -11.73 5.63 -12.24
C ALA A 47 -13.07 5.25 -11.59
N LEU A 48 -13.26 5.57 -10.30
CA LEU A 48 -14.51 5.36 -9.57
C LEU A 48 -15.66 6.15 -10.21
N ARG A 49 -15.39 7.41 -10.59
CA ARG A 49 -16.36 8.29 -11.24
C ARG A 49 -16.88 7.68 -12.54
N ASP A 50 -15.96 7.29 -13.41
CA ASP A 50 -16.27 6.65 -14.69
C ASP A 50 -17.00 5.32 -14.45
N ALA A 51 -16.52 4.45 -13.55
CA ALA A 51 -17.18 3.17 -13.28
C ALA A 51 -18.62 3.30 -12.75
N THR A 52 -18.89 4.32 -11.92
CA THR A 52 -20.15 4.41 -11.17
C THR A 52 -21.22 5.24 -11.84
N ASP A 53 -20.90 6.02 -12.88
CA ASP A 53 -21.85 6.90 -13.55
C ASP A 53 -22.94 6.13 -14.31
N ASP A 54 -22.56 5.18 -15.16
CA ASP A 54 -23.44 4.38 -16.01
C ASP A 54 -23.17 2.87 -15.88
N GLY A 55 -22.16 2.49 -15.07
CA GLY A 55 -21.76 1.09 -14.88
C GLY A 55 -20.77 0.57 -15.92
N LYS A 56 -20.13 1.46 -16.68
CA LYS A 56 -19.07 1.15 -17.64
C LYS A 56 -17.82 1.95 -17.33
N VAL A 57 -16.73 1.60 -17.99
CA VAL A 57 -15.51 2.41 -17.97
C VAL A 57 -15.10 2.75 -19.39
N THR A 58 -14.66 3.99 -19.59
CA THR A 58 -14.11 4.50 -20.83
C THR A 58 -12.62 4.21 -20.89
N ILE A 59 -12.21 3.36 -21.84
CA ILE A 59 -10.81 3.05 -22.11
C ILE A 59 -10.36 3.79 -23.37
N TYR A 60 -9.19 4.39 -23.30
CA TYR A 60 -8.59 5.14 -24.41
C TYR A 60 -7.59 4.29 -25.20
N GLU A 61 -7.54 4.52 -26.51
CA GLU A 61 -6.49 4.01 -27.39
C GLU A 61 -5.28 4.94 -27.33
N THR A 62 -4.09 4.36 -27.21
CA THR A 62 -2.82 5.08 -27.24
C THR A 62 -1.99 4.73 -28.48
N ASP A 63 -1.15 5.68 -28.87
CA ASP A 63 0.06 5.42 -29.65
C ASP A 63 1.24 5.40 -28.68
N TYR A 64 1.64 4.19 -28.30
CA TYR A 64 2.76 3.98 -27.39
C TYR A 64 4.03 4.70 -27.83
N ARG A 65 4.34 4.74 -29.13
CA ARG A 65 5.63 5.29 -29.59
C ARG A 65 5.67 6.80 -29.55
N THR A 66 4.56 7.44 -29.92
CA THR A 66 4.49 8.90 -29.89
C THR A 66 4.10 9.46 -28.52
N GLY A 67 3.71 8.58 -27.59
CA GLY A 67 3.25 8.97 -26.25
C GLY A 67 1.95 9.76 -26.31
N ARG A 68 1.07 9.46 -27.27
CA ARG A 68 -0.18 10.20 -27.50
C ARG A 68 -1.40 9.34 -27.23
N ILE A 69 -2.42 9.96 -26.66
CA ILE A 69 -3.77 9.42 -26.63
C ILE A 69 -4.39 9.67 -28.01
N ILE A 70 -4.84 8.61 -28.69
CA ILE A 70 -5.46 8.71 -30.02
C ILE A 70 -6.93 9.10 -29.90
N GLY A 71 -7.63 8.52 -28.91
CA GLY A 71 -9.06 8.73 -28.70
C GLY A 71 -9.67 7.62 -27.86
N VAL A 72 -10.99 7.58 -27.78
CA VAL A 72 -11.71 6.53 -27.06
C VAL A 72 -11.62 5.21 -27.84
N LEU A 73 -11.10 4.15 -27.20
CA LEU A 73 -11.13 2.78 -27.74
C LEU A 73 -12.54 2.19 -27.63
N GLY A 74 -13.20 2.46 -26.50
CA GLY A 74 -14.58 2.07 -26.26
C GLY A 74 -15.03 2.30 -24.81
N THR A 75 -16.29 1.97 -24.53
CA THR A 75 -16.82 1.86 -23.18
C THR A 75 -17.13 0.40 -22.88
N PHE A 76 -16.74 -0.07 -21.70
CA PHE A 76 -16.71 -1.49 -21.37
C PHE A 76 -17.40 -1.75 -20.04
N GLU A 77 -18.16 -2.83 -19.95
CA GLU A 77 -18.96 -3.14 -18.76
C GLU A 77 -18.09 -3.41 -17.52
N VAL A 78 -18.46 -2.75 -16.41
CA VAL A 78 -17.91 -3.02 -15.07
C VAL A 78 -18.58 -4.26 -14.49
N ASP A 79 -17.82 -5.06 -13.74
CA ASP A 79 -18.36 -6.19 -12.97
C ASP A 79 -19.46 -5.71 -12.02
N ALA A 80 -20.64 -6.34 -12.09
CA ALA A 80 -21.80 -5.90 -11.34
C ALA A 80 -21.60 -5.95 -9.82
N LYS A 81 -20.77 -6.88 -9.32
CA LYS A 81 -20.42 -7.00 -7.90
C LYS A 81 -19.45 -5.89 -7.49
N ILE A 82 -18.46 -5.57 -8.32
CA ILE A 82 -17.59 -4.39 -8.13
C ILE A 82 -18.44 -3.13 -8.11
N LEU A 83 -19.28 -2.91 -9.13
CA LEU A 83 -20.12 -1.72 -9.26
C LEU A 83 -21.03 -1.53 -8.04
N ALA A 84 -21.65 -2.61 -7.56
CA ALA A 84 -22.49 -2.57 -6.36
C ALA A 84 -21.68 -2.20 -5.10
N ALA A 85 -20.49 -2.78 -4.92
CA ALA A 85 -19.61 -2.48 -3.80
C ALA A 85 -19.13 -1.03 -3.81
N LEU A 86 -18.66 -0.53 -4.97
CA LEU A 86 -18.18 0.84 -5.13
C LEU A 86 -19.27 1.89 -4.85
N ARG A 87 -20.50 1.66 -5.31
CA ARG A 87 -21.65 2.54 -5.03
C ARG A 87 -22.08 2.50 -3.56
N ALA A 88 -21.98 1.33 -2.91
CA ALA A 88 -22.43 1.16 -1.53
C ALA A 88 -21.41 1.62 -0.48
N ALA A 89 -20.12 1.54 -0.77
CA ALA A 89 -19.05 1.70 0.21
C ALA A 89 -17.84 2.49 -0.33
N PRO A 90 -18.02 3.73 -0.85
CA PRO A 90 -16.93 4.52 -1.41
C PRO A 90 -15.87 4.90 -0.36
N ALA A 91 -16.25 5.10 0.91
CA ALA A 91 -15.30 5.41 1.98
C ALA A 91 -14.34 4.23 2.26
N GLN A 92 -14.84 2.99 2.15
CA GLN A 92 -14.03 1.78 2.29
C GLN A 92 -13.19 1.52 1.04
N PHE A 93 -13.70 1.86 -0.16
CA PHE A 93 -12.86 1.87 -1.37
C PHE A 93 -11.66 2.81 -1.21
N ARG A 94 -11.88 4.06 -0.77
CA ARG A 94 -10.78 5.00 -0.47
C ARG A 94 -9.83 4.47 0.58
N ALA A 95 -10.34 3.78 1.60
CA ALA A 95 -9.49 3.15 2.60
C ALA A 95 -8.63 2.07 1.92
N GLY A 96 -9.23 1.21 1.10
CA GLY A 96 -8.52 0.24 0.28
C GLY A 96 -7.43 0.87 -0.58
N VAL A 97 -7.68 2.02 -1.22
CA VAL A 97 -6.71 2.74 -2.07
C VAL A 97 -5.48 3.21 -1.30
N LEU A 98 -5.57 3.42 0.01
CA LEU A 98 -4.37 3.65 0.82
C LEU A 98 -3.49 2.40 0.89
N GLY A 99 -4.06 1.21 0.73
CA GLY A 99 -3.32 -0.01 0.42
C GLY A 99 -2.29 -0.41 1.49
N PRO A 100 -1.17 -1.04 1.09
CA PRO A 100 -0.06 -1.39 1.97
C PRO A 100 0.61 -0.19 2.64
N ASP A 101 0.45 1.02 2.10
CA ASP A 101 0.92 2.25 2.76
C ASP A 101 0.12 2.59 4.04
N ALA A 102 -0.99 1.90 4.28
CA ALA A 102 -1.79 2.07 5.50
C ALA A 102 -2.12 0.76 6.20
N TYR A 103 -2.16 -0.40 5.53
CA TYR A 103 -2.63 -1.64 6.12
C TYR A 103 -1.73 -2.85 5.81
N PRO A 104 -1.44 -3.71 6.82
CA PRO A 104 -1.90 -3.60 8.22
C PRO A 104 -1.21 -2.46 8.98
N ASP A 105 -0.07 -1.99 8.48
CA ASP A 105 0.65 -0.78 8.88
C ASP A 105 1.72 -0.43 7.85
N ILE A 106 2.18 0.83 7.88
CA ILE A 106 3.21 1.37 6.97
C ILE A 106 4.47 0.49 6.95
N LEU A 107 4.96 0.03 8.10
CA LEU A 107 6.21 -0.72 8.17
C LEU A 107 6.05 -2.13 7.56
N THR A 108 4.97 -2.81 7.89
CA THR A 108 4.65 -4.13 7.33
C THR A 108 4.42 -4.03 5.82
N GLY A 109 3.66 -3.04 5.36
CA GLY A 109 3.43 -2.80 3.93
C GLY A 109 4.75 -2.70 3.17
N GLN A 110 5.62 -1.84 3.65
CA GLN A 110 6.83 -1.46 2.93
C GLN A 110 7.97 -2.46 3.04
N GLN A 111 8.04 -3.23 4.13
CA GLN A 111 9.13 -4.21 4.33
C GLN A 111 8.73 -5.64 3.96
N ILE A 112 7.44 -5.93 3.78
CA ILE A 112 6.94 -7.29 3.54
C ILE A 112 5.98 -7.38 2.35
N ILE A 113 5.08 -6.41 2.16
CA ILE A 113 4.09 -6.46 1.08
C ILE A 113 4.66 -5.92 -0.24
N HIS A 114 5.40 -4.83 -0.21
CA HIS A 114 6.03 -4.22 -1.38
C HIS A 114 7.17 -5.06 -1.97
N PRO A 115 8.05 -5.69 -1.18
CA PRO A 115 9.15 -6.48 -1.72
C PRO A 115 8.71 -7.83 -2.30
N ASP A 116 9.56 -8.41 -3.14
CA ASP A 116 9.39 -9.72 -3.79
C ASP A 116 9.70 -10.90 -2.84
N GLU A 117 8.98 -10.97 -1.70
CA GLU A 117 9.32 -11.90 -0.61
C GLU A 117 8.28 -12.98 -0.30
N ALA A 118 7.01 -12.79 -0.64
CA ALA A 118 5.96 -13.78 -0.39
C ALA A 118 5.98 -14.94 -1.41
N ASP A 119 5.37 -16.06 -1.04
CA ASP A 119 5.19 -17.20 -1.96
C ASP A 119 3.99 -16.97 -2.89
N SER A 120 4.04 -17.57 -4.09
CA SER A 120 2.89 -17.61 -4.99
C SER A 120 1.73 -18.39 -4.38
N LEU A 121 0.51 -17.87 -4.54
CA LEU A 121 -0.72 -18.48 -4.03
C LEU A 121 -1.61 -19.09 -5.11
N ASP A 122 -1.43 -18.68 -6.35
CA ASP A 122 -2.40 -18.91 -7.42
C ASP A 122 -1.78 -19.39 -8.74
N GLY A 123 -0.52 -19.82 -8.69
CA GLY A 123 0.25 -20.22 -9.87
C GLY A 123 0.85 -19.04 -10.64
N GLY A 124 0.52 -17.80 -10.27
CA GLY A 124 1.15 -16.59 -10.79
C GLY A 124 2.42 -16.19 -10.03
N ALA A 125 2.79 -14.92 -10.11
CA ALA A 125 3.94 -14.36 -9.37
C ALA A 125 3.81 -14.55 -7.84
N GLY A 126 4.96 -14.62 -7.15
CA GLY A 126 5.06 -14.48 -5.70
C GLY A 126 5.01 -13.02 -5.26
N GLY A 127 5.61 -12.69 -4.12
CA GLY A 127 5.76 -11.32 -3.64
C GLY A 127 4.41 -10.60 -3.47
N SER A 128 4.31 -9.37 -3.94
CA SER A 128 3.09 -8.56 -3.82
C SER A 128 1.86 -9.24 -4.43
N ASN A 129 2.00 -10.01 -5.52
CA ASN A 129 0.86 -10.75 -6.09
C ASN A 129 0.29 -11.79 -5.12
N GLY A 130 1.12 -12.42 -4.28
CA GLY A 130 0.62 -13.33 -3.24
C GLY A 130 -0.37 -12.63 -2.31
N TRP A 131 -0.06 -11.40 -1.90
CA TRP A 131 -0.95 -10.58 -1.09
C TRP A 131 -2.21 -10.14 -1.85
N LEU A 132 -2.05 -9.65 -3.08
CA LEU A 132 -3.17 -9.19 -3.90
C LEU A 132 -4.16 -10.32 -4.22
N ALA A 133 -3.65 -11.51 -4.59
CA ALA A 133 -4.46 -12.69 -4.83
C ALA A 133 -5.18 -13.16 -3.56
N HIS A 134 -4.48 -13.13 -2.41
CA HIS A 134 -5.09 -13.46 -1.11
C HIS A 134 -6.26 -12.53 -0.79
N LEU A 135 -6.04 -11.22 -0.86
CA LEU A 135 -7.08 -10.23 -0.58
C LEU A 135 -8.24 -10.33 -1.56
N TRP A 136 -7.96 -10.52 -2.84
CA TRP A 136 -9.02 -10.74 -3.83
C TRP A 136 -9.87 -11.96 -3.48
N ASP A 137 -9.26 -13.09 -3.17
CA ASP A 137 -10.01 -14.31 -2.87
C ASP A 137 -10.81 -14.18 -1.58
N ARG A 138 -10.20 -13.65 -0.51
CA ARG A 138 -10.86 -13.54 0.80
C ARG A 138 -11.88 -12.40 0.84
N GLY A 139 -11.50 -11.24 0.33
CA GLY A 139 -12.25 -10.01 0.45
C GLY A 139 -13.21 -9.73 -0.71
N PHE A 140 -12.90 -10.18 -1.93
CA PHE A 140 -13.80 -10.00 -3.07
C PHE A 140 -14.58 -11.27 -3.42
N VAL A 141 -13.92 -12.41 -3.61
CA VAL A 141 -14.60 -13.66 -4.03
C VAL A 141 -15.46 -14.23 -2.90
N ASN A 142 -14.87 -14.46 -1.73
CA ASN A 142 -15.50 -15.19 -0.64
C ASN A 142 -16.35 -14.30 0.30
N SER A 143 -16.14 -12.99 0.28
CA SER A 143 -16.94 -12.07 1.10
C SER A 143 -18.26 -11.73 0.41
N SER A 144 -19.32 -11.60 1.21
CA SER A 144 -20.61 -11.01 0.81
C SER A 144 -20.77 -9.56 1.27
N SER A 145 -19.80 -9.00 2.00
CA SER A 145 -19.85 -7.62 2.50
C SER A 145 -19.42 -6.63 1.40
N PRO A 146 -20.30 -5.70 0.97
CA PRO A 146 -19.94 -4.66 0.01
C PRO A 146 -18.77 -3.78 0.50
N GLN A 147 -18.68 -3.52 1.81
CA GLN A 147 -17.60 -2.77 2.43
C GLN A 147 -16.25 -3.46 2.22
N VAL A 148 -16.17 -4.77 2.50
CA VAL A 148 -14.94 -5.55 2.32
C VAL A 148 -14.57 -5.69 0.84
N GLN A 149 -15.57 -5.87 -0.03
CA GLN A 149 -15.37 -5.92 -1.48
C GLN A 149 -14.82 -4.59 -2.00
N ALA A 150 -15.39 -3.46 -1.59
CA ALA A 150 -14.93 -2.13 -1.98
C ALA A 150 -13.50 -1.86 -1.49
N PHE A 151 -13.20 -2.18 -0.23
CA PHE A 151 -11.84 -2.11 0.32
C PHE A 151 -10.85 -2.95 -0.50
N THR A 152 -11.23 -4.17 -0.86
CA THR A 152 -10.37 -5.07 -1.64
C THR A 152 -10.09 -4.53 -3.04
N VAL A 153 -11.11 -4.01 -3.73
CA VAL A 153 -10.95 -3.37 -5.04
C VAL A 153 -10.03 -2.15 -4.92
N GLY A 154 -10.21 -1.32 -3.89
CA GLY A 154 -9.32 -0.20 -3.61
C GLY A 154 -7.87 -0.63 -3.38
N TYR A 155 -7.65 -1.73 -2.66
CA TYR A 155 -6.31 -2.26 -2.40
C TYR A 155 -5.59 -2.71 -3.69
N LEU A 156 -6.33 -3.27 -4.66
CA LEU A 156 -5.77 -3.58 -5.97
C LEU A 156 -5.55 -2.32 -6.83
N THR A 157 -6.40 -1.29 -6.68
CA THR A 157 -6.20 0.03 -7.32
C THR A 157 -4.90 0.68 -6.87
N HIS A 158 -4.55 0.56 -5.58
CA HIS A 158 -3.25 1.00 -5.08
C HIS A 158 -2.10 0.33 -5.85
N ALA A 159 -2.14 -1.00 -5.95
CA ALA A 159 -1.12 -1.75 -6.69
C ALA A 159 -1.05 -1.33 -8.17
N ALA A 160 -2.19 -1.05 -8.80
CA ALA A 160 -2.22 -0.50 -10.16
C ALA A 160 -1.51 0.86 -10.26
N GLY A 161 -1.58 1.68 -9.21
CA GLY A 161 -0.82 2.92 -9.11
C GLY A 161 0.69 2.69 -9.02
N ASP A 162 1.11 1.82 -8.11
CA ASP A 162 2.52 1.61 -7.80
C ASP A 162 3.30 0.98 -8.96
N VAL A 163 2.71 0.00 -9.66
CA VAL A 163 3.42 -0.68 -10.77
C VAL A 163 3.84 0.29 -11.88
N PHE A 164 3.02 1.29 -12.18
CA PHE A 164 3.35 2.30 -13.19
C PHE A 164 4.18 3.44 -12.60
N ALA A 165 3.88 3.89 -11.38
CA ALA A 165 4.64 4.93 -10.71
C ALA A 165 6.11 4.53 -10.52
N HIS A 166 6.39 3.34 -9.99
CA HIS A 166 7.77 2.93 -9.70
C HIS A 166 8.64 2.75 -10.95
N THR A 167 8.07 2.44 -12.11
CA THR A 167 8.88 2.51 -13.34
C THR A 167 9.41 3.91 -13.61
N TYR A 168 8.56 4.92 -13.36
CA TYR A 168 8.88 6.32 -13.54
C TYR A 168 9.76 6.88 -12.42
N VAL A 169 9.46 6.54 -11.16
CA VAL A 169 10.23 6.98 -9.99
C VAL A 169 11.62 6.33 -9.97
N ASN A 170 11.73 5.03 -10.25
CA ASN A 170 12.99 4.31 -10.25
C ASN A 170 13.97 4.86 -11.31
N TYR A 171 13.47 5.44 -12.40
CA TYR A 171 14.30 6.15 -13.39
C TYR A 171 15.07 7.32 -12.75
N TYR A 172 14.41 8.11 -11.91
CA TYR A 172 15.08 9.23 -11.24
C TYR A 172 15.85 8.81 -9.99
N ALA A 173 15.37 7.79 -9.27
CA ALA A 173 15.96 7.33 -8.01
C ALA A 173 17.16 6.38 -8.20
N GLY A 174 17.23 5.67 -9.33
CA GLY A 174 18.27 4.69 -9.63
C GLY A 174 17.94 3.26 -9.19
N GLY A 175 16.67 2.87 -9.17
CA GLY A 175 16.26 1.51 -8.80
C GLY A 175 15.05 1.49 -7.86
N GLU A 176 14.70 0.28 -7.38
CA GLU A 176 13.63 0.05 -6.40
C GLU A 176 13.92 0.80 -5.09
N PHE A 177 12.91 1.01 -4.24
CA PHE A 177 13.11 1.71 -2.98
C PHE A 177 14.14 1.00 -2.08
N MET A 178 15.17 1.72 -1.64
CA MET A 178 16.22 1.19 -0.77
C MET A 178 16.64 2.20 0.31
N LEU A 179 16.54 1.78 1.58
CA LEU A 179 17.00 2.56 2.74
C LEU A 179 18.46 2.30 3.12
N THR A 180 18.96 1.10 2.84
CA THR A 180 20.29 0.65 3.26
C THR A 180 20.96 -0.13 2.13
N PRO A 181 22.29 -0.02 1.94
CA PRO A 181 23.24 0.65 2.83
C PRO A 181 23.31 2.19 2.65
N ASP A 182 22.74 2.72 1.56
CA ASP A 182 22.73 4.15 1.25
C ASP A 182 21.27 4.66 1.16
N PRO A 183 20.86 5.63 2.00
CA PRO A 183 19.50 6.19 1.98
C PRO A 183 19.24 7.10 0.77
N THR A 184 20.23 7.39 -0.08
CA THR A 184 20.09 8.35 -1.19
C THR A 184 18.95 7.97 -2.14
N ASN A 185 18.79 6.68 -2.44
CA ASN A 185 17.68 6.16 -3.25
C ASN A 185 16.31 6.49 -2.61
N ALA A 186 16.16 6.17 -1.32
CA ALA A 186 14.94 6.44 -0.57
C ALA A 186 14.60 7.94 -0.53
N VAL A 187 15.60 8.80 -0.33
CA VAL A 187 15.39 10.26 -0.31
C VAL A 187 14.93 10.77 -1.67
N LYS A 188 15.50 10.26 -2.78
CA LYS A 188 15.08 10.62 -4.14
C LYS A 188 13.62 10.25 -4.41
N HIS A 189 13.21 9.04 -4.04
CA HIS A 189 11.80 8.63 -4.12
C HIS A 189 10.89 9.61 -3.38
N LEU A 190 11.16 9.83 -2.08
CA LEU A 190 10.32 10.65 -1.22
C LEU A 190 10.16 12.10 -1.71
N ILE A 191 11.24 12.70 -2.21
CA ILE A 191 11.21 14.04 -2.79
C ILE A 191 10.42 14.08 -4.09
N LEU A 192 10.64 13.12 -4.98
CA LEU A 192 9.97 13.08 -6.27
C LEU A 192 8.46 12.88 -6.10
N GLU A 193 8.07 11.86 -5.36
CA GLU A 193 6.67 11.53 -5.07
C GLU A 193 5.99 12.64 -4.27
N GLY A 194 6.68 13.20 -3.27
CA GLY A 194 6.20 14.32 -2.48
C GLY A 194 5.92 15.55 -3.35
N TYR A 195 6.79 15.85 -4.30
CA TYR A 195 6.59 16.98 -5.21
C TYR A 195 5.43 16.74 -6.19
N ILE A 196 5.32 15.54 -6.78
CA ILE A 196 4.18 15.19 -7.64
C ILE A 196 2.87 15.26 -6.84
N GLY A 197 2.89 14.82 -5.57
CA GLY A 197 1.80 14.97 -4.62
C GLY A 197 1.36 16.41 -4.42
N LYS A 198 2.29 17.36 -4.20
CA LYS A 198 1.97 18.81 -4.10
C LYS A 198 1.35 19.38 -5.37
N ARG A 199 1.70 18.80 -6.53
CA ARG A 199 1.17 19.19 -7.85
C ARG A 199 -0.05 18.37 -8.28
N THR A 200 -0.52 17.43 -7.47
CA THR A 200 -1.73 16.66 -7.73
C THR A 200 -2.96 17.58 -7.64
N PRO A 201 -3.91 17.50 -8.59
CA PRO A 201 -5.19 18.19 -8.51
C PRO A 201 -5.94 17.92 -7.19
N GLN A 202 -6.86 18.82 -6.83
CA GLN A 202 -7.76 18.56 -5.71
C GLN A 202 -8.69 17.41 -6.08
N THR A 203 -8.74 16.38 -5.25
CA THR A 203 -9.67 15.27 -5.44
C THR A 203 -11.09 15.74 -5.18
N ILE A 204 -11.99 15.48 -6.13
CA ILE A 204 -13.40 15.86 -6.05
C ILE A 204 -14.26 14.60 -6.06
N SER A 205 -15.12 14.45 -5.06
CA SER A 205 -16.00 13.30 -4.89
C SER A 205 -16.92 13.15 -6.09
N SER A 206 -16.91 11.94 -6.64
CA SER A 206 -17.84 11.49 -7.68
C SER A 206 -19.16 10.96 -7.11
N THR A 207 -19.18 10.63 -5.82
CA THR A 207 -20.29 9.91 -5.19
C THR A 207 -21.22 10.83 -4.43
N THR A 208 -22.51 10.62 -4.61
CA THR A 208 -23.55 11.23 -3.78
C THR A 208 -23.82 10.39 -2.55
N THR A 209 -23.67 10.95 -1.36
CA THR A 209 -24.17 10.32 -0.14
C THR A 209 -25.69 10.50 -0.08
N ARG A 210 -26.42 9.39 -0.08
CA ARG A 210 -27.88 9.41 0.14
C ARG A 210 -28.13 9.54 1.64
N VAL A 211 -28.39 10.76 2.11
CA VAL A 211 -28.79 10.95 3.51
C VAL A 211 -30.30 10.87 3.59
N ARG A 212 -30.81 9.87 4.30
CA ARG A 212 -32.21 9.82 4.69
C ARG A 212 -32.38 10.83 5.83
N SER A 213 -32.83 12.04 5.54
CA SER A 213 -33.17 13.01 6.58
C SER A 213 -34.42 12.50 7.32
N GLY A 214 -34.21 11.99 8.53
CA GLY A 214 -35.29 11.55 9.42
C GLY A 214 -35.68 10.08 9.23
N GLY A 215 -35.07 9.19 10.00
CA GLY A 215 -35.79 7.99 10.41
C GLY A 215 -37.01 8.41 11.23
N PRO A 216 -38.15 7.70 11.17
CA PRO A 216 -39.29 8.06 11.99
C PRO A 216 -38.86 8.08 13.46
N LEU A 217 -39.05 9.23 14.13
CA LEU A 217 -39.12 9.24 15.58
C LEU A 217 -40.14 8.17 15.98
N ASN A 218 -39.79 7.26 16.88
CA ASN A 218 -40.76 6.28 17.36
C ASN A 218 -41.98 7.04 17.94
N GLY A 219 -43.18 6.46 17.79
CA GLY A 219 -44.44 7.18 18.10
C GLY A 219 -44.43 7.82 19.48
N ARG A 220 -43.83 7.14 20.46
CA ARG A 220 -43.68 7.60 21.85
C ARG A 220 -42.96 8.95 21.96
N LYS A 221 -41.84 9.12 21.26
CA LYS A 221 -41.06 10.37 21.28
C LYS A 221 -41.73 11.50 20.49
N ARG A 222 -42.73 11.21 19.66
CA ARG A 222 -43.53 12.22 18.94
C ARG A 222 -44.70 12.71 19.78
N ASP A 223 -45.34 11.81 20.51
CA ASP A 223 -46.40 12.13 21.46
C ASP A 223 -45.85 13.02 22.59
N ASP A 224 -44.66 12.69 23.09
CA ASP A 224 -43.95 13.49 24.11
C ASP A 224 -43.57 14.90 23.63
N LEU A 225 -43.48 15.11 22.31
CA LEU A 225 -43.08 16.38 21.70
C LEU A 225 -44.24 17.14 21.02
N GLY A 226 -45.47 16.61 21.08
CA GLY A 226 -46.67 17.24 20.51
C GLY A 226 -46.60 17.46 18.99
N LEU A 227 -45.91 16.58 18.25
CA LEU A 227 -45.70 16.75 16.81
C LEU A 227 -46.79 16.06 15.98
N ASP A 228 -47.46 16.82 15.10
CA ASP A 228 -48.48 16.30 14.16
C ASP A 228 -47.94 15.16 13.26
N PRO A 229 -48.80 14.23 12.77
CA PRO A 229 -48.39 13.18 11.85
C PRO A 229 -47.93 13.77 10.50
N VAL A 230 -46.65 13.59 10.14
CA VAL A 230 -46.16 13.97 8.82
C VAL A 230 -46.70 12.98 7.78
N VAL A 231 -47.57 13.46 6.91
CA VAL A 231 -47.78 12.90 5.57
C VAL A 231 -46.75 13.57 4.66
N GLY A 232 -45.61 12.94 4.46
CA GLY A 232 -44.54 13.46 3.62
C GLY A 232 -43.68 12.31 3.10
N LYS A 233 -43.56 12.22 1.77
CA LYS A 233 -42.65 11.27 1.10
C LYS A 233 -41.24 11.47 1.63
N ASP A 234 -40.53 10.36 1.89
CA ASP A 234 -39.10 10.34 2.18
C ASP A 234 -38.35 11.23 1.18
N GLU A 235 -37.97 12.45 1.60
CA GLU A 235 -37.17 13.33 0.78
C GLU A 235 -35.73 12.80 0.79
N VAL A 236 -35.32 12.22 -0.32
CA VAL A 236 -33.95 11.79 -0.55
C VAL A 236 -33.11 13.03 -0.75
N LYS A 237 -32.34 13.43 0.25
CA LYS A 237 -31.35 14.49 0.11
C LYS A 237 -30.02 13.90 -0.34
N TYR A 238 -29.57 14.37 -1.48
CA TYR A 238 -28.27 14.10 -2.06
C TYR A 238 -27.26 15.07 -1.45
N GLN A 239 -26.37 14.58 -0.58
CA GLN A 239 -25.23 15.36 -0.08
C GLN A 239 -23.97 14.92 -0.83
N ASP A 240 -23.10 15.88 -1.16
CA ASP A 240 -21.67 15.69 -1.44
C ASP A 240 -21.18 15.42 -2.88
N VAL A 241 -22.01 15.58 -3.92
CA VAL A 241 -21.48 15.61 -5.30
C VAL A 241 -20.61 16.85 -5.50
N ASN A 242 -19.45 16.68 -6.14
CA ASN A 242 -18.51 17.75 -6.45
C ASN A 242 -17.90 18.46 -5.23
N LYS A 243 -17.90 17.83 -4.05
CA LYS A 243 -17.14 18.33 -2.90
C LYS A 243 -15.70 17.80 -2.91
N PRO A 244 -14.73 18.54 -2.35
CA PRO A 244 -13.39 18.01 -2.10
C PRO A 244 -13.46 16.73 -1.27
N VAL A 245 -12.79 15.67 -1.71
CA VAL A 245 -12.54 14.48 -0.88
C VAL A 245 -11.42 14.83 0.09
N THR A 246 -11.64 14.49 1.35
CA THR A 246 -10.72 14.70 2.46
C THR A 246 -10.45 13.39 3.18
N GLN A 247 -9.51 13.42 4.13
CA GLN A 247 -9.22 12.28 4.99
C GLN A 247 -10.40 11.75 5.79
N GLU A 248 -11.39 12.61 6.05
CA GLU A 248 -12.59 12.22 6.78
C GLU A 248 -13.60 11.44 5.90
N ASP A 249 -13.42 11.44 4.58
CA ASP A 249 -14.21 10.65 3.63
C ASP A 249 -13.68 9.22 3.45
N THR A 250 -12.63 8.86 4.20
CA THR A 250 -11.99 7.54 4.22
C THR A 250 -12.31 6.84 5.53
N SER A 251 -12.76 5.58 5.46
CA SER A 251 -13.20 4.84 6.66
C SER A 251 -12.94 3.35 6.55
N ILE A 252 -12.49 2.74 7.65
CA ILE A 252 -12.43 1.29 7.81
C ILE A 252 -13.66 0.69 8.50
N ALA A 253 -14.72 1.47 8.74
CA ALA A 253 -15.92 0.97 9.40
C ALA A 253 -16.53 -0.21 8.64
N GLY A 254 -16.68 -1.35 9.31
CA GLY A 254 -17.20 -2.59 8.72
C GLY A 254 -16.15 -3.43 7.97
N VAL A 255 -14.87 -3.04 7.97
CA VAL A 255 -13.76 -3.83 7.41
C VAL A 255 -12.63 -4.10 8.42
N GLU A 256 -12.71 -3.57 9.64
CA GLU A 256 -11.66 -3.70 10.67
C GLU A 256 -11.36 -5.17 10.97
N ARG A 257 -12.41 -5.98 11.11
CA ARG A 257 -12.27 -7.41 11.37
C ARG A 257 -11.59 -8.14 10.20
N PHE A 258 -11.87 -7.74 8.97
CA PHE A 258 -11.24 -8.31 7.78
C PHE A 258 -9.75 -7.97 7.73
N ILE A 259 -9.38 -6.70 7.99
CA ILE A 259 -7.97 -6.28 8.08
C ILE A 259 -7.27 -7.06 9.20
N TYR A 260 -7.90 -7.18 10.37
CA TYR A 260 -7.36 -7.96 11.47
C TYR A 260 -7.11 -9.43 11.08
N ASP A 261 -8.10 -10.11 10.50
CA ASP A 261 -8.02 -11.54 10.23
C ASP A 261 -7.09 -11.91 9.06
N GLU A 262 -6.99 -11.05 8.04
CA GLU A 262 -6.32 -11.39 6.77
C GLU A 262 -5.01 -10.58 6.53
N LEU A 263 -4.76 -9.52 7.30
CA LEU A 263 -3.52 -8.71 7.20
C LEU A 263 -2.74 -8.63 8.51
N THR A 264 -3.38 -8.69 9.68
CA THR A 264 -2.73 -8.46 10.98
C THR A 264 -2.39 -9.75 11.72
N TYR A 265 -3.37 -10.63 11.96
CA TYR A 265 -3.20 -11.77 12.85
C TYR A 265 -2.82 -13.06 12.10
N ALA A 266 -1.54 -13.42 12.15
CA ALA A 266 -1.00 -14.64 11.56
C ALA A 266 -1.32 -15.87 12.42
N LYS A 267 -2.57 -16.35 12.31
CA LYS A 267 -3.04 -17.55 13.01
C LYS A 267 -2.23 -18.79 12.60
N PRO A 268 -2.01 -19.76 13.50
CA PRO A 268 -1.38 -21.03 13.13
C PRO A 268 -2.08 -21.69 11.94
N GLY A 269 -1.32 -22.05 10.90
CA GLY A 269 -1.82 -22.67 9.67
C GLY A 269 -2.55 -21.73 8.71
N SER A 270 -2.66 -20.44 9.02
CA SER A 270 -3.19 -19.44 8.09
C SER A 270 -2.27 -19.23 6.88
N VAL A 271 -2.83 -18.70 5.79
CA VAL A 271 -2.05 -18.25 4.63
C VAL A 271 -1.06 -17.15 5.04
N LEU A 272 -1.47 -16.27 5.95
CA LEU A 272 -0.65 -15.18 6.46
C LEU A 272 0.64 -15.70 7.12
N GLU A 273 0.52 -16.66 8.04
CA GLU A 273 1.67 -17.30 8.71
C GLU A 273 2.50 -18.16 7.73
N ALA A 274 1.83 -18.95 6.90
CA ALA A 274 2.49 -19.96 6.10
C ALA A 274 3.24 -19.38 4.91
N LYS A 275 2.72 -18.32 4.27
CA LYS A 275 3.14 -17.89 2.93
C LYS A 275 3.38 -16.39 2.73
N LEU A 276 2.69 -15.53 3.48
CA LEU A 276 2.69 -14.08 3.19
C LEU A 276 3.60 -13.26 4.10
N LEU A 277 3.53 -13.41 5.43
CA LEU A 277 4.43 -12.73 6.37
C LEU A 277 5.79 -13.44 6.41
N LYS A 278 6.59 -13.21 5.37
CA LYS A 278 7.93 -13.77 5.15
C LYS A 278 8.94 -12.67 4.82
N GLY A 279 10.20 -13.05 4.73
CA GLY A 279 11.30 -12.14 4.40
C GLY A 279 11.90 -11.43 5.62
N ASP A 280 12.98 -10.69 5.36
CA ASP A 280 13.82 -10.07 6.39
C ASP A 280 13.09 -8.93 7.14
N GLY A 281 12.09 -8.32 6.51
CA GLY A 281 11.23 -7.28 7.08
C GLY A 281 10.37 -7.72 8.26
N THR A 282 10.15 -9.04 8.43
CA THR A 282 9.29 -9.59 9.50
C THR A 282 9.76 -9.24 10.92
N SER A 283 11.07 -9.03 11.12
CA SER A 283 11.66 -8.72 12.43
C SER A 283 11.22 -7.39 13.05
N ARG A 284 10.54 -6.51 12.28
CA ARG A 284 10.07 -5.18 12.72
C ARG A 284 8.56 -4.99 12.61
N SER A 285 7.82 -6.02 12.16
CA SER A 285 6.37 -5.97 11.99
C SER A 285 5.66 -6.33 13.29
N ILE A 286 4.89 -5.39 13.85
CA ILE A 286 4.01 -5.62 15.01
C ILE A 286 3.08 -6.83 14.76
N PRO A 287 2.35 -6.88 13.61
CA PRO A 287 1.57 -8.06 13.22
C PRO A 287 2.33 -9.38 13.37
N TYR A 288 3.53 -9.47 12.80
CA TYR A 288 4.32 -10.71 12.83
C TYR A 288 4.83 -11.05 14.24
N ILE A 289 5.44 -10.09 14.94
CA ILE A 289 6.07 -10.29 16.26
C ILE A 289 5.04 -10.82 17.26
N PHE A 290 3.91 -10.13 17.37
CA PHE A 290 2.90 -10.46 18.38
C PHE A 290 2.06 -11.67 17.99
N SER A 291 1.80 -11.91 16.69
CA SER A 291 1.20 -13.17 16.25
C SER A 291 2.06 -14.36 16.65
N ARG A 292 3.38 -14.28 16.42
CA ARG A 292 4.32 -15.36 16.76
C ARG A 292 4.43 -15.59 18.26
N LEU A 293 4.50 -14.51 19.06
CA LEU A 293 4.51 -14.60 20.53
C LEU A 293 3.22 -15.27 21.03
N ARG A 294 2.06 -14.78 20.59
CA ARG A 294 0.75 -15.32 20.96
C ARG A 294 0.62 -16.80 20.62
N ASN A 295 1.05 -17.22 19.42
CA ASN A 295 1.01 -18.61 19.00
C ASN A 295 1.93 -19.49 19.88
N GLY A 296 3.11 -19.00 20.24
CA GLY A 296 4.02 -19.69 21.15
C GLY A 296 3.45 -19.82 22.58
N LEU A 297 2.81 -18.77 23.09
CA LEU A 297 2.13 -18.81 24.39
C LEU A 297 0.98 -19.82 24.38
N GLN A 298 0.17 -19.83 23.33
CA GLN A 298 -0.92 -20.78 23.17
C GLN A 298 -0.42 -22.23 23.20
N GLN A 299 0.65 -22.53 22.47
CA GLN A 299 1.24 -23.87 22.45
C GLN A 299 1.68 -24.34 23.85
N GLN A 300 2.22 -23.42 24.67
CA GLN A 300 2.61 -23.72 26.05
C GLN A 300 1.39 -23.98 26.94
N VAL A 301 0.35 -23.17 26.79
CA VAL A 301 -0.93 -23.34 27.51
C VAL A 301 -1.59 -24.67 27.14
N ASP A 302 -1.65 -25.01 25.85
CA ASP A 302 -2.21 -26.28 25.36
C ASP A 302 -1.43 -27.48 25.89
N THR A 303 -0.10 -27.34 26.02
CA THR A 303 0.76 -28.39 26.59
C THR A 303 0.46 -28.60 28.07
N TYR A 304 0.35 -27.52 28.85
CA TYR A 304 -0.07 -27.59 30.25
C TYR A 304 -1.43 -28.27 30.40
N ASP A 305 -2.43 -27.90 29.59
CA ASP A 305 -3.77 -28.49 29.66
C ASP A 305 -3.75 -29.98 29.35
N ARG A 306 -3.03 -30.40 28.30
CA ARG A 306 -2.88 -31.82 27.97
C ARG A 306 -2.22 -32.60 29.10
N GLU A 307 -1.13 -32.10 29.66
CA GLU A 307 -0.43 -32.76 30.77
C GLU A 307 -1.29 -32.85 32.04
N ARG A 308 -1.99 -31.76 32.38
CA ARG A 308 -2.94 -31.74 33.50
C ARG A 308 -4.05 -32.77 33.30
N MET A 309 -4.62 -32.86 32.10
CA MET A 309 -5.71 -33.78 31.79
C MET A 309 -5.27 -35.24 31.74
N ALA A 310 -4.02 -35.52 31.34
CA ALA A 310 -3.44 -36.87 31.36
C ALA A 310 -3.19 -37.41 32.79
N ARG A 311 -3.00 -36.53 33.77
CA ARG A 311 -2.82 -36.90 35.19
C ARG A 311 -4.15 -37.17 35.87
N SER A 312 -4.15 -37.87 37.01
CA SER A 312 -5.37 -38.13 37.80
C SER A 312 -5.14 -37.96 39.31
N GLY A 313 -6.22 -37.82 40.08
CA GLY A 313 -6.17 -37.76 41.54
C GLY A 313 -5.24 -36.67 42.12
N PRO A 314 -4.48 -36.97 43.18
CA PRO A 314 -3.56 -36.01 43.82
C PRO A 314 -2.49 -35.45 42.89
N GLU A 315 -2.01 -36.22 41.91
CA GLU A 315 -0.98 -35.76 40.96
C GLU A 315 -1.49 -34.62 40.07
N ARG A 316 -2.76 -34.69 39.64
CA ARG A 316 -3.37 -33.61 38.86
C ARG A 316 -3.47 -32.33 39.69
N VAL A 317 -3.83 -32.44 40.97
CA VAL A 317 -3.94 -31.29 41.88
C VAL A 317 -2.57 -30.66 42.13
N ALA A 318 -1.55 -31.46 42.43
CA ALA A 318 -0.19 -30.97 42.64
C ALA A 318 0.38 -30.30 41.38
N TYR A 319 0.17 -30.91 40.21
CA TYR A 319 0.61 -30.33 38.94
C TYR A 319 -0.10 -28.99 38.64
N ALA A 320 -1.41 -28.90 38.88
CA ALA A 320 -2.18 -27.66 38.70
C ALA A 320 -1.76 -26.58 39.70
N ALA A 321 -1.47 -26.91 40.96
CA ALA A 321 -0.98 -25.95 41.95
C ALA A 321 0.39 -25.37 41.58
N LEU A 322 1.29 -26.20 41.03
CA LEU A 322 2.65 -25.77 40.64
C LEU A 322 2.68 -24.98 39.33
N ASN A 323 1.92 -25.41 38.32
CA ASN A 323 2.03 -24.88 36.95
C ASN A 323 0.83 -24.00 36.53
N GLY A 324 -0.29 -24.11 37.24
CA GLY A 324 -1.52 -23.38 36.93
C GLY A 324 -1.37 -21.87 36.95
N PRO A 325 -0.71 -21.24 37.95
CA PRO A 325 -0.53 -19.79 37.96
C PRO A 325 0.19 -19.26 36.72
N ALA A 326 1.23 -19.96 36.25
CA ALA A 326 1.96 -19.61 35.04
C ALA A 326 1.09 -19.80 33.78
N ALA A 327 0.25 -20.83 33.73
CA ALA A 327 -0.67 -21.06 32.63
C ALA A 327 -1.77 -19.97 32.56
N GLU A 328 -2.36 -19.59 33.69
CA GLU A 328 -3.37 -18.52 33.77
C GLU A 328 -2.79 -17.16 33.39
N TYR A 329 -1.58 -16.84 33.83
CA TYR A 329 -0.89 -15.63 33.39
C TYR A 329 -0.69 -15.61 31.86
N LYS A 330 -0.27 -16.73 31.25
CA LYS A 330 -0.14 -16.81 29.79
C LYS A 330 -1.48 -16.68 29.06
N ARG A 331 -2.58 -17.16 29.64
CA ARG A 331 -3.93 -16.95 29.07
C ARG A 331 -4.34 -15.48 29.09
N ALA A 332 -4.10 -14.79 30.20
CA ALA A 332 -4.32 -13.34 30.29
C ALA A 332 -3.47 -12.60 29.25
N TRP A 333 -2.20 -12.95 29.14
CA TRP A 333 -1.30 -12.34 28.16
C TRP A 333 -1.71 -12.62 26.70
N ILE A 334 -2.16 -13.85 26.38
CA ILE A 334 -2.74 -14.16 25.06
C ILE A 334 -3.93 -13.25 24.78
N LYS A 335 -4.80 -13.03 25.77
CA LYS A 335 -5.96 -12.13 25.64
C LYS A 335 -5.51 -10.69 25.37
N ASP A 336 -4.51 -10.19 26.08
CA ASP A 336 -3.96 -8.84 25.84
C ASP A 336 -3.39 -8.70 24.43
N ILE A 337 -2.70 -9.72 23.92
CA ILE A 337 -2.22 -9.74 22.54
C ILE A 337 -3.37 -9.79 21.54
N ASP A 338 -4.39 -10.62 21.77
CA ASP A 338 -5.55 -10.73 20.89
C ASP A 338 -6.30 -9.39 20.81
N GLU A 339 -6.51 -8.71 21.95
CA GLU A 339 -7.13 -7.38 22.02
C GLU A 339 -6.28 -6.31 21.34
N GLY A 340 -4.98 -6.28 21.61
CA GLY A 340 -4.07 -5.29 21.03
C GLY A 340 -3.85 -5.46 19.52
N LEU A 341 -3.80 -6.70 19.00
CA LEU A 341 -3.79 -6.93 17.56
C LEU A 341 -5.14 -6.56 16.91
N ALA A 342 -6.26 -6.78 17.60
CA ALA A 342 -7.59 -6.41 17.09
C ALA A 342 -7.83 -4.90 17.04
N ALA A 343 -7.20 -4.13 17.94
CA ALA A 343 -7.24 -2.66 17.92
C ALA A 343 -6.31 -2.04 16.85
N PHE A 344 -5.28 -2.78 16.44
CA PHE A 344 -4.21 -2.25 15.57
C PHE A 344 -4.68 -1.70 14.21
N PRO A 345 -5.66 -2.30 13.49
CA PRO A 345 -6.18 -1.72 12.25
C PRO A 345 -6.70 -0.29 12.39
N ALA A 346 -7.37 0.04 13.51
CA ALA A 346 -7.88 1.38 13.77
C ALA A 346 -6.76 2.39 14.03
N VAL A 347 -5.72 1.96 14.76
CA VAL A 347 -4.53 2.78 14.99
C VAL A 347 -3.82 3.08 13.68
N SER A 348 -3.62 2.05 12.86
CA SER A 348 -2.97 2.23 11.56
C SER A 348 -3.76 3.14 10.64
N HIS A 349 -5.10 3.01 10.63
CA HIS A 349 -5.97 3.89 9.88
C HIS A 349 -5.86 5.35 10.33
N GLU A 350 -5.87 5.62 11.64
CA GLU A 350 -5.74 6.98 12.16
C GLU A 350 -4.37 7.60 11.87
N VAL A 351 -3.29 6.81 11.99
CA VAL A 351 -1.95 7.24 11.59
C VAL A 351 -1.90 7.54 10.09
N ALA A 352 -2.53 6.71 9.27
CA ALA A 352 -2.60 6.94 7.83
C ALA A 352 -3.38 8.22 7.50
N LYS A 353 -4.55 8.45 8.10
CA LYS A 353 -5.30 9.71 7.94
C LYS A 353 -4.52 10.94 8.40
N ALA A 354 -3.68 10.78 9.42
CA ALA A 354 -2.89 11.88 9.95
C ALA A 354 -1.71 12.24 9.04
N ILE A 355 -0.92 11.26 8.60
CA ILE A 355 0.37 11.47 7.92
C ILE A 355 0.30 11.24 6.41
N VAL A 356 -0.36 10.15 6.03
CA VAL A 356 -0.29 9.52 4.70
C VAL A 356 -1.33 10.18 3.78
N TYR A 357 -2.54 10.37 4.29
CA TYR A 357 -3.66 11.00 3.58
C TYR A 357 -4.16 12.21 4.36
N ASN A 358 -3.44 13.34 4.34
CA ASN A 358 -3.91 14.61 4.87
C ASN A 358 -3.75 15.73 3.84
N GLU A 359 -4.88 16.28 3.39
CA GLU A 359 -4.94 17.31 2.33
C GLU A 359 -4.21 18.62 2.71
N SER A 360 -4.07 18.89 4.00
CA SER A 360 -3.37 20.07 4.55
C SER A 360 -1.88 19.85 4.83
N GLY A 361 -1.35 18.64 4.53
CA GLY A 361 -0.02 18.20 4.94
C GLY A 361 -0.07 17.33 6.21
N GLY A 362 0.97 16.52 6.44
CA GLY A 362 0.96 15.53 7.53
C GLY A 362 0.79 16.16 8.92
N ASP A 363 -0.10 15.57 9.72
CA ASP A 363 -0.36 15.92 11.12
C ASP A 363 0.36 14.93 12.06
N MET A 364 1.63 15.22 12.31
CA MET A 364 2.47 14.39 13.19
C MET A 364 1.97 14.39 14.64
N GLY A 365 1.22 15.43 15.06
CA GLY A 365 0.64 15.51 16.40
C GLY A 365 -0.49 14.50 16.58
N ARG A 366 -1.45 14.45 15.66
CA ARG A 366 -2.53 13.46 15.65
C ARG A 366 -1.99 12.03 15.57
N ALA A 367 -1.01 11.78 14.71
CA ALA A 367 -0.37 10.47 14.64
C ALA A 367 0.31 10.09 15.96
N LYS A 368 1.05 11.02 16.60
CA LYS A 368 1.73 10.79 17.89
C LYS A 368 0.72 10.44 18.96
N ALA A 369 -0.41 11.13 18.99
CA ALA A 369 -1.49 10.86 19.93
C ALA A 369 -2.09 9.47 19.72
N ALA A 370 -2.43 9.09 18.48
CA ALA A 370 -3.02 7.79 18.16
C ALA A 370 -2.09 6.62 18.56
N LEU A 371 -0.80 6.71 18.23
CA LEU A 371 0.18 5.70 18.59
C LEU A 371 0.54 5.71 20.08
N GLY A 372 0.64 6.89 20.69
CA GLY A 372 0.87 7.02 22.14
C GLY A 372 -0.24 6.34 22.93
N GLN A 373 -1.50 6.57 22.54
CA GLN A 373 -2.64 5.91 23.16
C GLN A 373 -2.59 4.38 22.96
N TYR A 374 -2.24 3.88 21.77
CA TYR A 374 -2.08 2.44 21.56
C TYR A 374 -1.00 1.81 22.44
N VAL A 375 0.11 2.52 22.64
CA VAL A 375 1.20 2.08 23.51
C VAL A 375 0.71 1.92 24.95
N GLU A 376 -0.02 2.91 25.45
CA GLU A 376 -0.59 2.94 26.81
C GLU A 376 -1.67 1.88 27.01
N ASP A 377 -2.61 1.78 26.08
CA ASP A 377 -3.80 0.94 26.23
C ASP A 377 -3.51 -0.55 26.00
N HIS A 378 -2.59 -0.85 25.06
CA HIS A 378 -2.37 -2.20 24.54
C HIS A 378 -0.92 -2.66 24.60
N LEU A 379 0.03 -1.94 23.97
CA LEU A 379 1.35 -2.50 23.66
C LEU A 379 2.12 -2.97 24.89
N ALA A 380 2.03 -2.24 26.01
CA ALA A 380 2.67 -2.63 27.27
C ALA A 380 2.13 -3.97 27.80
N LYS A 381 0.81 -4.19 27.75
CA LYS A 381 0.17 -5.44 28.16
C LYS A 381 0.48 -6.58 27.18
N MET A 382 0.48 -6.29 25.87
CA MET A 382 0.91 -7.23 24.85
C MET A 382 2.37 -7.68 25.03
N ALA A 383 3.22 -6.87 25.65
CA ALA A 383 4.59 -7.23 26.02
C ALA A 383 4.70 -8.04 27.32
N GLY A 384 3.56 -8.32 28.00
CA GLY A 384 3.47 -9.15 29.20
C GLY A 384 3.54 -8.36 30.50
N VAL A 385 3.45 -7.03 30.49
CA VAL A 385 3.50 -6.24 31.73
C VAL A 385 2.23 -6.49 32.55
N PRO A 386 2.33 -6.99 33.79
CA PRO A 386 1.16 -7.16 34.65
C PRO A 386 0.53 -5.81 35.01
N ASP A 387 -0.80 -5.75 35.10
CA ASP A 387 -1.58 -4.54 35.39
C ASP A 387 -1.17 -3.81 36.70
N ALA A 388 -0.45 -4.47 37.61
CA ALA A 388 -0.03 -3.95 38.92
C ALA A 388 1.46 -3.57 39.02
N VAL A 389 2.25 -3.69 37.94
CA VAL A 389 3.71 -3.50 37.98
C VAL A 389 4.13 -2.21 37.25
N VAL A 390 4.85 -1.34 37.97
CA VAL A 390 5.33 -0.02 37.50
C VAL A 390 6.66 -0.12 36.70
N SER A 391 7.26 -1.31 36.61
CA SER A 391 8.61 -1.52 36.06
C SER A 391 8.65 -2.64 35.01
N VAL A 392 8.70 -2.24 33.74
CA VAL A 392 8.75 -3.11 32.55
C VAL A 392 10.04 -3.96 32.50
N ALA A 393 11.15 -3.44 33.03
CA ALA A 393 12.47 -4.10 32.94
C ALA A 393 12.57 -5.41 33.74
N ALA A 394 11.87 -5.53 34.87
CA ALA A 394 11.99 -6.71 35.75
C ALA A 394 11.24 -7.95 35.21
N VAL A 395 10.23 -7.76 34.36
CA VAL A 395 9.42 -8.83 33.77
C VAL A 395 10.11 -9.42 32.52
N ILE A 396 10.83 -8.58 31.78
CA ILE A 396 11.50 -8.95 30.51
C ILE A 396 12.58 -10.03 30.72
N ASP A 397 13.37 -9.94 31.80
CA ASP A 397 14.55 -10.80 32.00
C ASP A 397 14.21 -12.22 32.51
N GLY A 398 13.00 -12.46 33.03
CA GLY A 398 12.64 -13.73 33.69
C GLY A 398 11.71 -14.66 32.90
N ILE A 399 10.99 -14.15 31.90
CA ILE A 399 9.85 -14.85 31.27
C ILE A 399 9.97 -14.96 29.75
N LEU A 400 10.65 -14.00 29.10
CA LEU A 400 10.70 -13.92 27.64
C LEU A 400 11.79 -14.81 27.01
N PRO A 401 11.53 -15.41 25.84
CA PRO A 401 12.58 -15.89 24.96
C PRO A 401 13.56 -14.76 24.63
N LYS A 402 14.86 -15.05 24.66
CA LYS A 402 15.93 -14.04 24.52
C LYS A 402 15.77 -13.10 23.32
N PHE A 403 15.31 -13.60 22.17
CA PHE A 403 15.13 -12.77 20.97
C PHE A 403 14.00 -11.73 21.12
N ILE A 404 12.98 -11.99 21.95
CA ILE A 404 11.88 -11.05 22.23
C ILE A 404 12.31 -10.05 23.31
N ALA A 405 13.04 -10.51 24.32
CA ALA A 405 13.63 -9.63 25.33
C ALA A 405 14.61 -8.62 24.71
N ASP A 406 15.49 -9.08 23.82
CA ASP A 406 16.44 -8.23 23.09
C ASP A 406 15.69 -7.24 22.16
N ALA A 407 14.62 -7.69 21.49
CA ALA A 407 13.77 -6.83 20.68
C ALA A 407 13.09 -5.72 21.50
N LEU A 408 12.54 -6.03 22.68
CA LEU A 408 11.85 -5.08 23.56
C LEU A 408 12.80 -4.16 24.34
N HIS A 409 13.99 -4.62 24.73
CA HIS A 409 14.99 -3.76 25.40
C HIS A 409 15.52 -2.66 24.47
N GLU A 410 15.65 -2.95 23.18
CA GLU A 410 15.96 -1.95 22.16
C GLU A 410 14.77 -0.99 21.89
N LEU A 411 13.55 -1.30 22.37
CA LEU A 411 12.38 -0.39 22.33
C LEU A 411 12.58 0.82 23.20
N MET A 412 13.08 0.55 24.38
CA MET A 412 12.89 1.44 25.50
C MET A 412 14.09 2.37 25.71
N LYS A 413 15.19 2.18 25.00
CA LYS A 413 16.50 2.73 25.40
C LYS A 413 17.07 3.87 24.57
N ALA A 414 16.54 4.20 23.39
CA ALA A 414 17.20 5.15 22.50
C ALA A 414 16.30 6.34 22.11
N PRO A 415 16.83 7.59 22.17
CA PRO A 415 16.16 8.74 21.60
C PRO A 415 15.97 8.53 20.08
N ILE A 416 14.84 8.99 19.57
CA ILE A 416 14.41 8.75 18.19
C ILE A 416 15.45 9.21 17.18
N ASP A 417 16.10 10.36 17.39
CA ASP A 417 17.17 10.87 16.52
C ASP A 417 18.43 10.00 16.44
N VAL A 418 18.79 9.30 17.52
CA VAL A 418 19.97 8.44 17.55
C VAL A 418 19.70 7.15 16.76
N LEU A 419 18.49 6.61 16.89
CA LEU A 419 18.02 5.44 16.13
C LEU A 419 17.92 5.77 14.65
N MET A 420 17.35 6.93 14.35
CA MET A 420 17.18 7.49 13.02
C MET A 420 18.50 7.69 12.29
N LYS A 421 19.44 8.39 12.93
CA LYS A 421 20.76 8.65 12.34
C LYS A 421 21.59 7.38 12.23
N GLY A 422 21.45 6.45 13.18
CA GLY A 422 22.12 5.15 13.12
C GLY A 422 21.59 4.21 12.03
N ALA A 423 20.28 4.23 11.78
CA ALA A 423 19.62 3.35 10.80
C ALA A 423 19.61 3.92 9.37
N THR A 424 19.55 5.24 9.23
CA THR A 424 19.31 5.92 7.95
C THR A 424 20.38 6.95 7.60
N GLY A 425 21.34 7.22 8.49
CA GLY A 425 22.35 8.27 8.29
C GLY A 425 21.84 9.71 8.45
N LYS A 426 20.56 9.92 8.75
CA LYS A 426 19.89 11.25 8.83
C LYS A 426 19.04 11.41 10.10
N THR A 427 18.81 12.66 10.54
CA THR A 427 17.97 12.97 11.72
C THR A 427 16.48 13.03 11.38
N ALA A 428 15.61 13.05 12.40
CA ALA A 428 14.16 13.21 12.19
C ALA A 428 13.81 14.51 11.45
N ASP A 429 14.43 15.63 11.84
CA ASP A 429 14.20 16.93 11.20
C ASP A 429 14.60 16.94 9.72
N GLU A 430 15.69 16.25 9.35
CA GLU A 430 16.12 16.13 7.95
C GLU A 430 15.07 15.37 7.12
N TRP A 431 14.50 14.31 7.68
CA TRP A 431 13.45 13.53 7.03
C TRP A 431 12.11 14.25 6.97
N GLU A 432 11.74 14.96 8.04
CA GLU A 432 10.57 15.83 8.06
C GLU A 432 10.67 16.87 6.95
N GLY A 433 11.83 17.52 6.80
CA GLY A 433 12.07 18.50 5.74
C GLY A 433 11.88 17.93 4.33
N TYR A 434 12.27 16.68 4.07
CA TYR A 434 12.04 16.03 2.78
C TYR A 434 10.56 15.72 2.53
N LEU A 435 9.82 15.35 3.57
CA LEU A 435 8.39 15.03 3.48
C LEU A 435 7.52 16.27 3.32
N THR A 436 7.80 17.33 4.06
CA THR A 436 6.95 18.53 4.14
C THR A 436 7.37 19.61 3.13
N HIS A 437 8.64 19.64 2.73
CA HIS A 437 9.19 20.63 1.81
C HIS A 437 10.00 19.98 0.66
N PRO A 438 9.40 19.07 -0.14
CA PRO A 438 10.09 18.45 -1.26
C PRO A 438 10.57 19.45 -2.32
N GLU A 439 9.81 20.52 -2.58
CA GLU A 439 10.14 21.58 -3.54
C GLU A 439 11.42 22.33 -3.22
N THR A 440 11.75 22.54 -1.93
CA THR A 440 12.96 23.26 -1.53
C THR A 440 14.19 22.35 -1.54
N ASN A 441 13.98 21.04 -1.48
CA ASN A 441 15.01 20.02 -1.49
C ASN A 441 15.20 19.36 -2.87
N PHE A 442 14.29 19.61 -3.82
CA PHE A 442 14.21 18.90 -5.10
C PHE A 442 15.53 18.95 -5.88
N ASP A 443 15.99 20.15 -6.21
CA ASP A 443 17.20 20.32 -7.03
C ASP A 443 18.43 19.75 -6.34
N LYS A 444 18.53 19.90 -5.02
CA LYS A 444 19.66 19.37 -4.23
C LYS A 444 19.70 17.84 -4.28
N VAL A 445 18.55 17.19 -4.12
CA VAL A 445 18.47 15.72 -4.01
C VAL A 445 18.51 15.07 -5.40
N LEU A 446 17.74 15.57 -6.36
CA LEU A 446 17.62 14.92 -7.67
C LEU A 446 18.87 15.15 -8.54
N ASN A 447 19.63 16.23 -8.32
CA ASN A 447 20.94 16.41 -8.96
C ASN A 447 22.11 15.74 -8.23
N ALA A 448 21.91 15.28 -7.00
CA ALA A 448 22.94 14.51 -6.30
C ALA A 448 23.16 13.16 -6.99
N GLY A 449 24.43 12.73 -7.06
CA GLY A 449 24.76 11.37 -7.50
C GLY A 449 24.46 10.34 -6.42
N GLY A 450 24.31 9.08 -6.81
CA GLY A 450 23.97 7.96 -5.93
C GLY A 450 22.49 7.59 -5.98
N GLY A 451 22.15 6.49 -5.30
CA GLY A 451 20.83 5.86 -5.35
C GLY A 451 20.69 4.72 -6.36
N GLY A 452 21.60 4.63 -7.33
CA GLY A 452 21.76 3.49 -8.24
C GLY A 452 22.03 2.15 -7.53
N HIS A 453 21.26 1.11 -7.85
CA HIS A 453 21.55 -0.28 -7.45
C HIS A 453 20.98 -1.31 -8.45
N ASP A 454 21.36 -2.58 -8.30
CA ASP A 454 20.91 -3.70 -9.16
C ASP A 454 21.09 -3.47 -10.67
N GLY A 455 22.11 -2.68 -11.04
CA GLY A 455 22.41 -2.32 -12.43
C GLY A 455 21.60 -1.13 -12.97
N GLU A 456 20.70 -0.57 -12.18
CA GLU A 456 20.01 0.68 -12.47
C GLU A 456 20.87 1.89 -12.04
N VAL A 457 20.70 3.01 -12.73
CA VAL A 457 21.41 4.27 -12.46
C VAL A 457 20.42 5.41 -12.35
N GLU A 458 20.71 6.36 -11.47
CA GLU A 458 19.85 7.53 -11.29
C GLU A 458 19.94 8.49 -12.48
N HIS A 459 18.81 9.10 -12.84
CA HIS A 459 18.74 10.16 -13.83
C HIS A 459 18.51 11.52 -13.17
N ARG A 460 19.40 12.46 -13.43
CA ARG A 460 19.37 13.79 -12.81
C ARG A 460 18.32 14.69 -13.48
N THR A 461 17.69 15.53 -12.67
CA THR A 461 16.80 16.60 -13.13
C THR A 461 16.78 17.74 -12.11
N ASP A 462 16.37 18.91 -12.55
CA ASP A 462 15.97 20.04 -11.70
C ASP A 462 14.45 20.24 -11.77
N LEU A 463 13.94 21.09 -10.88
CA LEU A 463 12.52 21.37 -10.71
C LEU A 463 11.93 22.07 -11.94
N ALA A 464 12.68 22.98 -12.54
CA ALA A 464 12.26 23.71 -13.73
C ALA A 464 12.03 22.78 -14.92
N SER A 465 12.98 21.88 -15.17
CA SER A 465 12.93 20.89 -16.23
C SER A 465 11.90 19.83 -15.93
N PHE A 466 11.77 19.39 -14.67
CA PHE A 466 10.73 18.45 -14.27
C PHE A 466 9.33 19.03 -14.52
N ASN A 467 9.07 20.27 -14.12
CA ASN A 467 7.79 20.93 -14.36
C ASN A 467 7.46 21.07 -15.84
N ARG A 468 8.41 21.54 -16.63
CA ARG A 468 8.24 21.77 -18.07
C ARG A 468 8.09 20.47 -18.84
N ASP A 469 8.96 19.51 -18.58
CA ASP A 469 9.13 18.33 -19.44
C ASP A 469 8.27 17.15 -18.98
N GLN A 470 7.96 17.07 -17.68
CA GLN A 470 7.19 15.97 -17.10
C GLN A 470 5.79 16.36 -16.69
N LEU A 471 5.65 17.40 -15.84
CA LEU A 471 4.33 17.80 -15.33
C LEU A 471 3.54 18.67 -16.31
N LYS A 472 4.20 19.18 -17.37
CA LYS A 472 3.65 20.10 -18.38
C LYS A 472 3.03 21.35 -17.77
N ILE A 473 3.60 21.86 -16.68
CA ILE A 473 3.16 23.08 -16.01
C ILE A 473 4.13 24.24 -16.25
N ALA A 474 3.58 25.44 -16.43
CA ALA A 474 4.34 26.66 -16.65
C ALA A 474 4.82 27.29 -15.33
N ASP A 475 5.66 26.56 -14.58
CA ASP A 475 6.34 27.05 -13.38
C ASP A 475 7.79 26.56 -13.38
N SER A 476 8.77 27.45 -13.20
CA SER A 476 10.18 27.07 -13.14
C SER A 476 10.61 26.56 -11.76
N GLY A 477 9.72 26.61 -10.76
CA GLY A 477 10.00 26.06 -9.44
C GLY A 477 8.71 25.70 -8.71
N PHE A 478 8.42 26.42 -7.64
CA PHE A 478 7.15 26.32 -6.91
C PHE A 478 6.58 27.72 -6.62
N SER A 479 6.72 28.62 -7.60
CA SER A 479 6.30 30.02 -7.47
C SER A 479 4.79 30.19 -7.52
N ASN A 480 4.09 29.27 -8.19
CA ASN A 480 2.64 29.22 -8.24
C ASN A 480 2.13 27.82 -7.84
N PRO A 481 1.85 27.59 -6.54
CA PRO A 481 1.37 26.31 -6.02
C PRO A 481 0.01 25.85 -6.59
N SER A 482 -0.75 26.77 -7.21
CA SER A 482 -2.07 26.46 -7.81
C SER A 482 -1.98 25.69 -9.12
N LEU A 483 -0.83 25.72 -9.81
CA LEU A 483 -0.63 24.95 -11.04
C LEU A 483 -0.50 23.46 -10.71
N LYS A 484 -1.32 22.65 -11.36
CA LYS A 484 -1.42 21.19 -11.20
C LYS A 484 -1.19 20.49 -12.54
N TRP A 485 -0.66 19.27 -12.49
CA TRP A 485 -0.55 18.42 -13.69
C TRP A 485 -1.92 17.88 -14.09
N LYS A 486 -2.03 17.39 -15.33
CA LYS A 486 -3.22 16.68 -15.84
C LYS A 486 -2.90 15.21 -16.08
N ILE A 487 -3.89 14.35 -15.95
CA ILE A 487 -3.72 12.90 -16.11
C ILE A 487 -3.16 12.57 -17.51
N GLU A 488 -3.66 13.24 -18.54
CA GLU A 488 -3.28 13.01 -19.93
C GLU A 488 -1.83 13.44 -20.24
N ASP A 489 -1.30 14.37 -19.45
CA ASP A 489 0.03 14.94 -19.62
C ASP A 489 1.12 14.15 -18.86
N LEU A 490 0.72 13.30 -17.91
CA LEU A 490 1.61 12.52 -17.05
C LEU A 490 1.40 11.01 -17.28
N PRO A 491 2.19 10.36 -18.15
CA PRO A 491 2.03 8.95 -18.51
C PRO A 491 1.82 7.95 -17.37
N PRO A 492 2.58 7.97 -16.25
CA PRO A 492 2.32 7.03 -15.16
C PRO A 492 0.95 7.25 -14.51
N ALA A 493 0.44 8.50 -14.44
CA ALA A 493 -0.90 8.78 -13.92
C ALA A 493 -1.99 8.26 -14.87
N PHE A 494 -1.85 8.52 -16.18
CA PHE A 494 -2.77 7.98 -17.19
C PHE A 494 -2.81 6.45 -17.17
N ASN A 495 -1.64 5.81 -17.11
CA ASN A 495 -1.52 4.36 -17.10
C ASN A 495 -2.16 3.75 -15.84
N THR A 496 -1.97 4.38 -14.67
CA THR A 496 -2.68 4.01 -13.43
C THR A 496 -4.19 4.03 -13.62
N VAL A 497 -4.75 5.09 -14.19
CA VAL A 497 -6.21 5.21 -14.38
C VAL A 497 -6.72 4.16 -15.36
N GLN A 498 -6.04 3.94 -16.48
CA GLN A 498 -6.40 2.87 -17.42
C GLN A 498 -6.36 1.51 -16.74
N MET A 499 -5.30 1.18 -16.00
CA MET A 499 -5.19 -0.11 -15.31
C MET A 499 -6.26 -0.29 -14.22
N THR A 500 -6.58 0.80 -13.51
CA THR A 500 -7.67 0.84 -12.53
C THR A 500 -9.04 0.60 -13.16
N LYS A 501 -9.24 1.02 -14.41
CA LYS A 501 -10.47 0.68 -15.14
C LYS A 501 -10.45 -0.77 -15.62
N LEU A 502 -9.32 -1.26 -16.11
CA LEU A 502 -9.14 -2.64 -16.56
C LEU A 502 -9.37 -3.67 -15.46
N LEU A 503 -8.98 -3.39 -14.21
CA LEU A 503 -9.22 -4.30 -13.08
C LEU A 503 -10.70 -4.42 -12.71
N MET A 504 -11.55 -3.45 -13.12
CA MET A 504 -12.97 -3.39 -12.77
C MET A 504 -13.88 -4.11 -13.79
N LEU A 505 -13.33 -4.53 -14.93
CA LEU A 505 -14.12 -5.10 -16.02
C LEU A 505 -14.79 -6.41 -15.63
N SER A 506 -16.04 -6.58 -16.06
CA SER A 506 -16.72 -7.88 -16.05
C SER A 506 -16.13 -8.83 -17.09
N ASP A 507 -16.48 -10.11 -17.05
CA ASP A 507 -16.10 -11.05 -18.12
C ASP A 507 -16.59 -10.57 -19.49
N ALA A 508 -17.80 -9.99 -19.56
CA ALA A 508 -18.34 -9.39 -20.78
C ALA A 508 -17.55 -8.16 -21.21
N GLY A 509 -17.23 -7.25 -20.28
CA GLY A 509 -16.40 -6.07 -20.53
C GLY A 509 -15.01 -6.44 -21.05
N ARG A 510 -14.41 -7.52 -20.54
CA ARG A 510 -13.12 -8.03 -21.02
C ARG A 510 -13.19 -8.63 -22.41
N GLN A 511 -14.26 -9.36 -22.73
CA GLN A 511 -14.49 -9.88 -24.09
C GLN A 511 -14.73 -8.74 -25.09
N GLN A 512 -15.48 -7.72 -24.70
CA GLN A 512 -15.68 -6.50 -25.47
C GLN A 512 -14.34 -5.80 -25.73
N LEU A 513 -13.50 -5.66 -24.69
CA LEU A 513 -12.16 -5.07 -24.81
C LEU A 513 -11.26 -5.86 -25.76
N ASP A 514 -11.18 -7.18 -25.60
CA ASP A 514 -10.39 -8.04 -26.48
C ASP A 514 -10.86 -7.94 -27.94
N THR A 515 -12.18 -7.85 -28.17
CA THR A 515 -12.75 -7.62 -29.50
C THR A 515 -12.32 -6.27 -30.09
N ALA A 516 -12.36 -5.19 -29.29
CA ALA A 516 -11.91 -3.88 -29.72
C ALA A 516 -10.40 -3.86 -30.04
N LEU A 517 -9.59 -4.55 -29.24
CA LEU A 517 -8.15 -4.69 -29.49
C LEU A 517 -7.85 -5.50 -30.75
N LYS A 518 -8.60 -6.58 -31.01
CA LYS A 518 -8.46 -7.39 -32.24
C LYS A 518 -8.74 -6.59 -33.50
N ALA A 519 -9.72 -5.70 -33.46
CA ALA A 519 -9.99 -4.76 -34.54
C ALA A 519 -8.82 -3.78 -34.79
N LYS A 520 -7.92 -3.62 -33.82
CA LYS A 520 -6.70 -2.79 -33.88
C LYS A 520 -5.40 -3.60 -34.02
N GLY A 521 -5.52 -4.91 -34.28
CA GLY A 521 -4.38 -5.81 -34.50
C GLY A 521 -3.71 -6.31 -33.22
N GLY A 522 -4.29 -6.08 -32.03
CA GLY A 522 -3.82 -6.65 -30.76
C GLY A 522 -4.80 -7.68 -30.20
N SER A 523 -4.44 -8.35 -29.12
CA SER A 523 -5.37 -9.23 -28.38
C SER A 523 -4.92 -9.40 -26.94
N LEU A 524 -5.85 -9.65 -26.04
CA LEU A 524 -5.53 -10.10 -24.69
C LEU A 524 -5.08 -11.56 -24.72
N GLY A 525 -4.00 -11.84 -24.01
CA GLY A 525 -3.55 -13.20 -23.71
C GLY A 525 -4.32 -13.83 -22.54
N ALA A 526 -3.88 -15.02 -22.14
CA ALA A 526 -4.37 -15.67 -20.93
C ALA A 526 -3.91 -14.92 -19.66
N ALA A 527 -4.72 -14.99 -18.61
CA ALA A 527 -4.29 -14.53 -17.29
C ALA A 527 -3.16 -15.43 -16.77
N PRO A 528 -2.09 -14.87 -16.19
CA PRO A 528 -0.94 -15.66 -15.74
C PRO A 528 -1.17 -16.47 -14.46
N GLY A 529 -2.22 -16.16 -13.69
CA GLY A 529 -2.63 -16.91 -12.51
C GLY A 529 -4.01 -17.52 -12.66
N ARG A 530 -4.53 -18.16 -11.60
CA ARG A 530 -5.89 -18.73 -11.60
C ARG A 530 -6.99 -17.66 -11.73
N ASN A 531 -6.65 -16.42 -11.40
CA ASN A 531 -7.62 -15.34 -11.31
C ASN A 531 -7.78 -14.64 -12.66
N PRO A 532 -9.02 -14.44 -13.14
CA PRO A 532 -9.24 -13.68 -14.36
C PRO A 532 -8.83 -12.21 -14.23
N ASN A 533 -8.86 -11.57 -13.05
CA ASN A 533 -8.59 -10.13 -12.90
C ASN A 533 -7.25 -9.72 -13.54
N LEU A 534 -7.28 -8.66 -14.37
CA LEU A 534 -6.12 -8.22 -15.16
C LEU A 534 -4.95 -7.67 -14.34
N MET A 535 -5.16 -7.29 -13.07
CA MET A 535 -4.07 -6.92 -12.15
C MET A 535 -3.39 -8.12 -11.49
N LEU A 536 -3.97 -9.31 -11.54
CA LEU A 536 -3.49 -10.47 -10.78
C LEU A 536 -2.61 -11.41 -11.62
N GLY A 537 -1.71 -12.10 -10.93
CA GLY A 537 -0.84 -13.14 -11.43
C GLY A 537 0.55 -12.69 -11.89
N TRP A 538 0.87 -11.40 -11.93
CA TRP A 538 2.12 -10.90 -12.53
C TRP A 538 2.92 -9.88 -11.70
N VAL A 539 2.31 -9.26 -10.69
CA VAL A 539 2.94 -8.20 -9.87
C VAL A 539 3.88 -8.82 -8.83
N ARG A 540 5.19 -8.83 -9.07
CA ARG A 540 6.16 -9.41 -8.13
C ARG A 540 6.44 -8.51 -6.94
N SER A 541 6.46 -7.20 -7.14
CA SER A 541 6.83 -6.23 -6.11
C SER A 541 6.14 -4.90 -6.42
N LEU A 542 5.70 -4.15 -5.42
CA LEU A 542 5.14 -2.83 -5.66
C LEU A 542 6.25 -1.81 -5.97
N ASP A 543 7.46 -1.98 -5.42
CA ASP A 543 8.61 -1.10 -5.66
C ASP A 543 9.27 -1.31 -7.04
N ALA A 544 8.87 -2.36 -7.77
CA ALA A 544 9.50 -2.77 -9.01
C ALA A 544 8.96 -2.03 -10.24
N GLY A 545 9.86 -1.56 -11.10
CA GLY A 545 9.52 -1.03 -12.41
C GLY A 545 9.37 -2.11 -13.50
N ASN A 546 8.68 -1.76 -14.60
CA ASN A 546 8.61 -2.50 -15.85
C ASN A 546 8.03 -3.92 -15.77
N GLN A 547 7.31 -4.25 -14.71
CA GLN A 547 6.88 -5.62 -14.43
C GLN A 547 5.92 -6.19 -15.49
N TRP A 548 5.15 -5.34 -16.18
CA TRP A 548 4.27 -5.77 -17.27
C TRP A 548 5.02 -6.35 -18.48
N GLN A 549 6.34 -6.25 -18.52
CA GLN A 549 7.17 -6.81 -19.60
C GLN A 549 7.60 -8.26 -19.31
N GLY A 550 7.32 -8.78 -18.11
CA GLY A 550 7.74 -10.11 -17.66
C GLY A 550 9.26 -10.19 -17.45
N LEU A 551 9.85 -9.13 -16.90
CA LEU A 551 11.29 -9.09 -16.63
C LEU A 551 11.65 -10.02 -15.47
N PRO A 552 12.86 -10.61 -15.46
CA PRO A 552 13.33 -11.40 -14.34
C PRO A 552 13.34 -10.56 -13.04
N GLY A 553 12.93 -11.18 -11.94
CA GLY A 553 12.96 -10.57 -10.60
C GLY A 553 14.16 -11.03 -9.79
N LYS A 554 14.19 -10.65 -8.51
CA LYS A 554 15.19 -11.12 -7.54
C LYS A 554 15.10 -12.64 -7.35
N ARG A 555 13.91 -13.21 -7.54
CA ARG A 555 13.66 -14.66 -7.58
C ARG A 555 13.68 -15.19 -9.02
N ALA A 556 14.28 -16.36 -9.22
CA ALA A 556 14.33 -17.00 -10.53
C ALA A 556 12.92 -17.33 -11.05
N GLY A 557 12.57 -16.87 -12.26
CA GLY A 557 11.26 -17.13 -12.90
C GLY A 557 10.10 -16.20 -12.49
N ALA A 558 10.37 -15.09 -11.82
CA ALA A 558 9.39 -14.43 -10.92
C ALA A 558 8.27 -13.56 -11.51
N SER A 559 8.25 -13.21 -12.79
CA SER A 559 7.15 -12.37 -13.32
C SER A 559 6.60 -12.90 -14.64
N PRO A 560 5.46 -13.60 -14.61
CA PRO A 560 4.69 -13.87 -15.81
C PRO A 560 4.27 -12.56 -16.50
N ARG A 561 4.14 -12.57 -17.82
CA ARG A 561 3.57 -11.41 -18.53
C ARG A 561 2.06 -11.32 -18.23
N PRO A 562 1.51 -10.12 -17.96
CA PRO A 562 0.07 -9.93 -17.87
C PRO A 562 -0.60 -10.20 -19.22
N ALA A 563 -1.90 -10.50 -19.18
CA ALA A 563 -2.71 -10.77 -20.36
C ALA A 563 -2.59 -9.67 -21.43
N PHE A 564 -2.55 -8.40 -21.04
CA PHE A 564 -2.45 -7.28 -21.97
C PHE A 564 -1.05 -7.09 -22.58
N SER A 565 -0.01 -7.74 -22.05
CA SER A 565 1.37 -7.69 -22.58
C SER A 565 1.83 -9.03 -23.18
N ALA A 566 0.92 -9.99 -23.36
CA ALA A 566 1.23 -11.27 -23.97
C ALA A 566 1.62 -11.12 -25.46
N GLY A 567 2.33 -12.12 -25.98
CA GLY A 567 2.72 -12.15 -27.41
C GLY A 567 3.65 -10.99 -27.80
N ASP A 568 3.24 -10.22 -28.80
CA ASP A 568 3.96 -9.05 -29.35
C ASP A 568 3.67 -7.73 -28.61
N ALA A 569 2.87 -7.78 -27.55
CA ALA A 569 2.50 -6.65 -26.70
C ALA A 569 1.77 -5.51 -27.44
N ILE A 570 1.14 -5.77 -28.59
CA ILE A 570 0.33 -4.76 -29.28
C ILE A 570 -0.82 -4.27 -28.39
N ALA A 571 -1.46 -5.17 -27.62
CA ALA A 571 -2.52 -4.78 -26.69
C ALA A 571 -2.02 -3.74 -25.66
N PHE A 572 -0.86 -3.98 -25.03
CA PHE A 572 -0.24 -3.02 -24.12
C PHE A 572 0.03 -1.68 -24.80
N GLN A 573 0.60 -1.70 -26.00
CA GLN A 573 0.91 -0.50 -26.77
C GLN A 573 -0.32 0.31 -27.20
N LYS A 574 -1.50 -0.32 -27.23
CA LYS A 574 -2.77 0.32 -27.53
C LYS A 574 -3.51 0.83 -26.30
N LEU A 575 -3.14 0.37 -25.11
CA LEU A 575 -3.83 0.70 -23.86
C LEU A 575 -3.04 1.71 -23.01
N PHE A 576 -1.72 1.71 -23.11
CA PHE A 576 -0.86 2.46 -22.21
C PHE A 576 0.04 3.43 -22.97
N LEU A 577 0.40 4.53 -22.33
CA LEU A 577 1.42 5.46 -22.81
C LEU A 577 2.80 4.93 -22.48
N ILE A 578 3.78 5.18 -23.35
CA ILE A 578 5.18 5.07 -22.96
C ILE A 578 5.47 6.08 -21.85
N GLN A 579 6.25 5.64 -20.87
CA GLN A 579 6.65 6.48 -19.74
C GLN A 579 8.16 6.38 -19.56
N LEU A 580 8.76 7.41 -18.95
CA LEU A 580 10.18 7.36 -18.63
C LEU A 580 10.49 6.17 -17.71
N GLY A 581 11.69 5.61 -17.87
CA GLY A 581 12.09 4.37 -17.24
C GLY A 581 11.52 3.11 -17.91
N ALA A 582 10.61 3.23 -18.88
CA ALA A 582 10.14 2.07 -19.63
C ALA A 582 11.28 1.43 -20.43
N LYS A 583 11.50 0.12 -20.22
CA LYS A 583 12.44 -0.67 -21.02
C LYS A 583 11.82 -1.09 -22.34
N ASP A 584 12.64 -1.40 -23.34
CA ASP A 584 12.16 -1.92 -24.63
C ASP A 584 11.40 -3.23 -24.44
N ILE A 585 10.20 -3.33 -25.02
CA ILE A 585 9.36 -4.53 -24.92
C ILE A 585 9.91 -5.61 -25.87
N PRO A 586 10.43 -6.74 -25.37
CA PRO A 586 11.01 -7.76 -26.23
C PRO A 586 9.95 -8.39 -27.14
N GLY A 587 10.17 -8.31 -28.46
CA GLY A 587 9.27 -8.85 -29.49
C GLY A 587 8.36 -7.81 -30.16
N ALA A 588 8.34 -6.56 -29.69
CA ALA A 588 7.65 -5.48 -30.38
C ALA A 588 8.33 -5.22 -31.75
N LYS A 589 7.64 -5.50 -32.86
CA LYS A 589 8.17 -5.19 -34.21
C LYS A 589 8.41 -3.69 -34.34
N ALA A 590 9.62 -3.27 -34.71
CA ALA A 590 9.87 -1.93 -35.24
C ALA A 590 8.91 -1.68 -36.43
N PRO A 591 8.35 -0.47 -36.59
CA PRO A 591 7.49 -0.23 -37.74
C PRO A 591 8.35 -0.31 -39.00
N GLU A 592 7.82 -0.88 -40.08
CA GLU A 592 8.31 -0.53 -41.42
C GLU A 592 8.14 0.99 -41.54
N HIS A 593 9.26 1.72 -41.56
CA HIS A 593 9.25 3.17 -41.68
C HIS A 593 8.56 3.56 -42.99
N GLY A 594 7.33 4.05 -42.90
CA GLY A 594 6.91 5.14 -43.78
C GLY A 594 7.85 6.32 -43.51
N ALA A 595 8.58 6.71 -44.56
CA ALA A 595 9.59 7.75 -44.66
C ALA A 595 9.78 8.68 -43.44
N SER A 596 11.02 8.79 -42.96
CA SER A 596 11.47 9.82 -42.02
C SER A 596 10.94 11.21 -42.41
N PRO A 597 10.52 12.05 -41.45
CA PRO A 597 10.30 13.46 -41.72
C PRO A 597 11.61 14.06 -42.23
N ALA A 598 11.55 14.81 -43.32
CA ALA A 598 12.69 15.53 -43.86
C ALA A 598 13.29 16.44 -42.77
N PRO A 599 14.63 16.57 -42.68
CA PRO A 599 15.26 17.45 -41.72
C PRO A 599 14.75 18.88 -41.91
N ALA A 600 14.48 19.57 -40.79
CA ALA A 600 14.08 20.96 -40.80
C ALA A 600 15.13 21.81 -41.55
N PRO A 601 14.71 22.77 -42.40
CA PRO A 601 15.63 23.62 -43.12
C PRO A 601 16.47 24.44 -42.13
N ALA A 602 17.78 24.52 -42.40
CA ALA A 602 18.71 25.29 -41.58
C ALA A 602 18.28 26.77 -41.50
N PRO A 603 18.44 27.44 -40.35
CA PRO A 603 18.12 28.85 -40.22
C PRO A 603 19.00 29.69 -41.15
N ALA A 604 18.36 30.62 -41.87
CA ALA A 604 19.04 31.54 -42.76
C ALA A 604 20.03 32.43 -41.97
N PRO A 605 21.23 32.70 -42.52
CA PRO A 605 22.18 33.61 -41.88
C PRO A 605 21.60 35.03 -41.79
N PRO A 606 21.96 35.80 -40.75
CA PRO A 606 21.47 37.16 -40.57
C PRO A 606 21.93 38.07 -41.72
N PRO A 607 21.09 39.04 -42.13
CA PRO A 607 21.42 39.96 -43.21
C PRO A 607 22.61 40.85 -42.82
N THR A 608 23.56 40.99 -43.76
CA THR A 608 24.73 41.89 -43.69
C THR A 608 24.36 43.34 -43.90
#